data_AF-A0A495AL44-F1
#
_entry.id   AF-A0A495AL44-F1
#
_cell.length_a   1.000
_cell.length_b   1.000
_cell.length_c   1.000
_cell.angle_alpha   90.00
_cell.angle_beta   90.00
_cell.angle_gamma   90.00
#
_symmetry.space_group_name_H-M   'P 1'
#
loop_
_entity.id
_entity.type
_entity.pdbx_description
1 polymer ?
#
loop_
_entity_poly.entity_id
_entity_poly.type
_entity_poly.pdbx_seq_one_letter_code
_entity_poly.pdbx_strand_id
1 'polypeptide(L)'
;PGSDMVRVRKMEWDDTRQAYTFTTEEDEPIVIIWTPENSDVNVPSNTGNQDRPVLPNPVIVDPLPENIRIESTASPAPEEKEFADYILILPLPDIPPIYIYLSKPPVELLEVELYSDFKRRSRQGMYEADHIPSRAAVDHYLRANYPLLDDDEIMLLTDKVAAIVVPKEVHQKLSETYGGRNSRAQIDLDSRDLRASVDRNLNTIKPALKEHGATETQVEAARMKMHKLNSEVGLYK
;
A
#
# COMPACT_ATOMS: atom_id res chain seq x y z
N PRO A 1 15.69 -17.41 12.26
CA PRO A 1 16.29 -16.06 12.28
C PRO A 1 15.76 -15.25 11.09
N GLY A 2 14.89 -14.26 11.36
CA GLY A 2 14.28 -13.42 10.33
C GLY A 2 15.30 -12.42 9.79
N SER A 3 15.46 -12.41 8.47
CA SER A 3 16.40 -11.56 7.72
C SER A 3 15.88 -10.14 7.51
N ASP A 4 15.22 -9.53 8.50
CA ASP A 4 14.67 -8.18 8.35
C ASP A 4 15.79 -7.18 8.58
N MET A 5 16.16 -6.45 7.51
CA MET A 5 17.22 -5.46 7.49
C MET A 5 16.61 -4.07 7.34
N VAL A 6 16.79 -3.20 8.35
CA VAL A 6 16.38 -1.80 8.28
C VAL A 6 17.55 -0.96 7.76
N ARG A 7 17.28 0.00 6.86
CA ARG A 7 18.31 0.89 6.31
C ARG A 7 18.75 1.89 7.38
N VAL A 8 20.04 1.89 7.72
CA VAL A 8 20.62 2.88 8.64
C VAL A 8 21.24 4.02 7.83
N ARG A 9 20.87 5.26 8.10
CA ARG A 9 21.36 6.45 7.40
C ARG A 9 21.73 7.55 8.37
N LYS A 10 22.84 8.23 8.09
CA LYS A 10 23.27 9.40 8.85
C LYS A 10 22.64 10.64 8.22
N MET A 11 22.07 11.53 9.02
CA MET A 11 21.60 12.82 8.53
C MET A 11 22.77 13.77 8.28
N GLU A 12 22.66 14.60 7.25
CA GLU A 12 23.68 15.56 6.86
C GLU A 12 23.25 16.99 7.19
N TRP A 13 24.19 17.83 7.60
CA TRP A 13 23.91 19.25 7.84
C TRP A 13 23.75 19.98 6.51
N ASP A 14 22.64 20.69 6.35
CA ASP A 14 22.36 21.54 5.19
C ASP A 14 22.46 23.03 5.60
N ASP A 15 23.51 23.70 5.14
CA ASP A 15 23.76 25.13 5.42
C ASP A 15 22.67 26.06 4.86
N THR A 16 21.96 25.67 3.80
CA THR A 16 20.89 26.50 3.23
C THR A 16 19.63 26.47 4.09
N ARG A 17 19.35 25.32 4.70
CA ARG A 17 18.17 25.10 5.56
C ARG A 17 18.46 25.29 7.04
N GLN A 18 19.74 25.41 7.42
CA GLN A 18 20.20 25.47 8.81
C GLN A 18 19.64 24.31 9.64
N ALA A 19 19.63 23.11 9.05
CA ALA A 19 19.01 21.92 9.63
C ALA A 19 19.72 20.64 9.20
N TYR A 20 19.52 19.55 9.95
CA TYR A 20 19.91 18.23 9.50
C TYR A 20 18.88 17.69 8.52
N THR A 21 19.35 17.09 7.43
CA THR A 21 18.48 16.58 6.38
C THR A 21 18.83 15.15 5.99
N PHE A 22 17.83 14.42 5.53
CA PHE A 22 17.98 13.12 4.88
C PHE A 22 16.94 13.02 3.76
N THR A 23 17.37 12.59 2.58
CA THR A 23 16.48 12.30 1.46
C THR A 23 16.34 10.80 1.33
N THR A 24 15.10 10.32 1.32
CA THR A 24 14.84 8.89 1.24
C THR A 24 15.15 8.33 -0.17
N GLU A 25 15.31 7.02 -0.27
CA GLU A 25 15.85 6.32 -1.45
C GLU A 25 14.76 5.72 -2.36
N GLU A 26 13.49 6.00 -2.09
CA GLU A 26 12.35 5.58 -2.91
C GLU A 26 12.22 6.41 -4.20
N ASP A 27 11.48 5.90 -5.18
CA ASP A 27 11.27 6.55 -6.48
C ASP A 27 10.65 7.96 -6.36
N GLU A 28 9.83 8.17 -5.31
CA GLU A 28 9.33 9.48 -4.89
C GLU A 28 10.01 9.87 -3.57
N PRO A 29 11.20 10.51 -3.62
CA PRO A 29 12.00 10.75 -2.44
C PRO A 29 11.38 11.83 -1.54
N ILE A 30 11.34 11.56 -0.24
CA ILE A 30 10.90 12.52 0.78
C ILE A 30 12.13 13.10 1.47
N VAL A 31 12.14 14.43 1.67
CA VAL A 31 13.19 15.11 2.43
C VAL A 31 12.72 15.26 3.88
N ILE A 32 13.44 14.61 4.78
CA ILE A 32 13.26 14.70 6.22
C ILE A 32 14.17 15.80 6.71
N ILE A 33 13.58 16.80 7.38
CA ILE A 33 14.30 17.93 7.97
C ILE A 33 14.17 17.82 9.47
N TRP A 34 15.31 17.83 10.17
CA TRP A 34 15.38 17.88 11.60
C TRP A 34 16.04 19.18 12.05
N THR A 35 15.26 20.02 12.70
CA THR A 35 15.73 21.21 13.38
C THR A 35 15.90 20.91 14.87
N PRO A 36 17.09 21.12 15.46
CA PRO A 36 17.22 21.16 16.92
C PRO A 36 16.32 22.28 17.48
N GLU A 37 15.86 22.16 18.73
CA GLU A 37 14.90 23.07 19.40
C GLU A 37 15.23 24.60 19.38
N ASN A 38 16.35 25.03 18.78
CA ASN A 38 16.80 26.42 18.71
C ASN A 38 16.88 26.99 17.28
N SER A 39 15.97 26.62 16.37
CA SER A 39 15.86 27.30 15.08
C SER A 39 14.60 28.15 15.04
N ASP A 40 14.71 29.44 14.70
CA ASP A 40 13.59 30.37 14.41
C ASP A 40 12.75 29.97 13.16
N VAL A 41 12.79 28.69 12.78
CA VAL A 41 12.13 28.12 11.60
C VAL A 41 10.72 27.71 12.00
N ASN A 42 9.74 28.40 11.42
CA ASN A 42 8.33 28.08 11.58
C ASN A 42 7.98 26.81 10.77
N VAL A 43 8.07 25.64 11.40
CA VAL A 43 7.61 24.36 10.84
C VAL A 43 6.23 23.97 11.40
N PRO A 44 5.37 23.29 10.62
CA PRO A 44 4.10 22.75 11.12
C PRO A 44 4.32 21.81 12.33
N SER A 45 3.45 21.89 13.34
CA SER A 45 3.74 21.44 14.69
C SER A 45 3.81 19.92 14.92
N ASN A 46 3.28 19.08 14.04
CA ASN A 46 3.37 17.61 14.16
C ASN A 46 2.72 16.91 12.95
N THR A 47 3.33 15.86 12.41
CA THR A 47 2.67 14.89 11.50
C THR A 47 2.57 13.48 12.09
N GLY A 48 3.06 13.26 13.32
CA GLY A 48 3.00 11.98 14.04
C GLY A 48 1.66 11.72 14.72
N ASN A 49 1.37 10.44 15.00
CA ASN A 49 0.20 10.03 15.75
C ASN A 49 0.22 10.64 17.16
N GLN A 50 -0.84 11.37 17.54
CA GLN A 50 -0.95 12.03 18.86
C GLN A 50 -1.55 11.13 19.94
N ASP A 51 -1.92 9.91 19.60
CA ASP A 51 -2.40 8.94 20.59
C ASP A 51 -1.27 8.61 21.59
N ARG A 52 -1.48 8.99 22.85
CA ARG A 52 -0.61 8.53 23.94
C ARG A 52 -0.79 7.02 24.13
N PRO A 53 0.28 6.22 24.09
CA PRO A 53 0.17 4.82 24.48
C PRO A 53 -0.26 4.72 25.95
N VAL A 54 -1.36 4.01 26.21
CA VAL A 54 -1.86 3.77 27.56
C VAL A 54 -1.03 2.64 28.18
N LEU A 55 -0.11 3.00 29.07
CA LEU A 55 0.68 2.02 29.82
C LEU A 55 -0.09 1.58 31.08
N PRO A 56 -0.22 0.27 31.34
CA PRO A 56 -0.81 -0.22 32.59
C PRO A 56 0.09 0.13 33.80
N ASN A 57 -0.52 0.43 34.95
CA ASN A 57 0.15 0.74 36.21
C ASN A 57 -0.08 -0.40 37.23
N PRO A 58 0.95 -0.99 37.87
CA PRO A 58 2.38 -0.66 37.75
C PRO A 58 3.01 -1.13 36.45
N VAL A 59 3.86 -0.28 35.88
CA VAL A 59 4.79 -0.66 34.81
C VAL A 59 5.90 -1.47 35.48
N ILE A 60 5.86 -2.80 35.32
CA ILE A 60 6.93 -3.68 35.79
C ILE A 60 8.04 -3.68 34.76
N VAL A 61 9.24 -3.27 35.18
CA VAL A 61 10.45 -3.28 34.34
C VAL A 61 11.37 -4.35 34.91
N ASP A 62 11.61 -5.43 34.16
CA ASP A 62 12.59 -6.44 34.55
C ASP A 62 14.01 -5.89 34.32
N PRO A 63 14.94 -6.06 35.27
CA PRO A 63 16.34 -5.71 35.06
C PRO A 63 16.93 -6.56 33.93
N LEU A 64 17.71 -5.92 33.06
CA LEU A 64 18.39 -6.58 31.95
C LEU A 64 19.33 -7.68 32.49
N PRO A 65 19.25 -8.94 32.02
CA PRO A 65 20.18 -9.98 32.42
C PRO A 65 21.60 -9.68 31.91
N GLU A 66 22.62 -10.03 32.71
CA GLU A 66 24.05 -9.75 32.45
C GLU A 66 24.61 -10.38 31.16
N ASN A 67 23.83 -11.27 30.52
CA ASN A 67 24.22 -11.94 29.29
C ASN A 67 23.67 -11.16 28.10
N ILE A 68 24.48 -10.23 27.57
CA ILE A 68 24.20 -9.49 26.35
C ILE A 68 24.17 -10.46 25.15
N ARG A 69 23.03 -11.11 24.95
CA ARG A 69 22.52 -11.35 23.61
C ARG A 69 21.48 -10.26 23.39
N ILE A 70 21.79 -9.35 22.47
CA ILE A 70 20.85 -8.33 22.01
C ILE A 70 19.75 -9.07 21.23
N GLU A 71 18.79 -9.64 21.94
CA GLU A 71 17.56 -10.13 21.33
C GLU A 71 16.62 -8.93 21.21
N SER A 72 16.49 -8.44 19.98
CA SER A 72 15.53 -7.40 19.61
C SER A 72 14.13 -7.80 20.08
N THR A 73 13.48 -6.97 20.89
CA THR A 73 12.14 -7.25 21.44
C THR A 73 10.99 -6.88 20.51
N ALA A 74 11.24 -6.60 19.23
CA ALA A 74 10.20 -6.61 18.21
C ALA A 74 10.84 -6.93 16.86
N SER A 75 10.57 -8.13 16.33
CA SER A 75 10.65 -8.32 14.89
C SER A 75 9.47 -7.57 14.28
N PRO A 76 9.68 -6.79 13.21
CA PRO A 76 8.56 -6.19 12.52
C PRO A 76 7.55 -7.29 12.13
N ALA A 77 6.25 -7.01 12.19
CA ALA A 77 5.25 -7.94 11.68
C ALA A 77 5.63 -8.35 10.23
N PRO A 78 5.26 -9.53 9.72
CA PRO A 78 5.61 -9.93 8.34
C PRO A 78 5.15 -8.90 7.28
N GLU A 79 4.09 -8.17 7.60
CA GLU A 79 3.53 -7.04 6.86
C GLU A 79 4.27 -5.70 7.09
N GLU A 80 5.39 -5.70 7.81
CA GLU A 80 6.31 -4.57 8.00
C GLU A 80 7.61 -4.68 7.16
N LYS A 81 7.81 -5.79 6.46
CA LYS A 81 9.04 -6.06 5.66
C LYS A 81 9.22 -5.23 4.38
N GLU A 82 8.23 -4.43 3.99
CA GLU A 82 8.26 -3.60 2.76
C GLU A 82 7.98 -2.12 3.07
N PHE A 83 8.17 -1.68 4.32
CA PHE A 83 8.10 -0.25 4.62
C PHE A 83 9.27 0.50 3.99
N ALA A 84 9.03 1.75 3.62
CA ALA A 84 10.10 2.71 3.48
C ALA A 84 10.57 3.10 4.89
N ASP A 85 11.32 2.20 5.53
CA ASP A 85 11.79 2.34 6.90
C ASP A 85 13.29 2.67 6.95
N TYR A 86 13.64 3.46 7.96
CA TYR A 86 15.00 3.91 8.20
C TYR A 86 15.28 4.04 9.71
N ILE A 87 16.53 3.80 10.08
CA ILE A 87 17.10 4.31 11.32
C ILE A 87 17.96 5.52 10.95
N LEU A 88 17.57 6.70 11.40
CA LEU A 88 18.30 7.94 11.18
C LEU A 88 19.25 8.22 12.35
N ILE A 89 20.53 8.42 12.03
CA ILE A 89 21.58 8.82 12.98
C ILE A 89 21.82 10.31 12.83
N LEU A 90 21.53 11.08 13.89
CA LEU A 90 21.93 12.47 13.98
C LEU A 90 23.35 12.55 14.54
N PRO A 91 24.28 13.30 13.90
CA PRO A 91 25.65 13.44 14.38
C PRO A 91 25.77 14.45 15.52
N LEU A 92 24.83 14.43 16.46
CA LEU A 92 24.83 15.24 17.67
C LEU A 92 25.05 14.34 18.89
N PRO A 93 25.81 14.81 19.89
CA PRO A 93 25.92 14.08 21.16
C PRO A 93 24.54 13.94 21.81
N ASP A 94 24.32 12.82 22.49
CA ASP A 94 23.14 12.54 23.33
C ASP A 94 21.78 12.50 22.61
N ILE A 95 21.75 12.50 21.28
CA ILE A 95 20.53 12.22 20.49
C ILE A 95 20.55 10.75 20.05
N PRO A 96 19.62 9.90 20.53
CA PRO A 96 19.57 8.51 20.09
C PRO A 96 19.16 8.41 18.61
N PRO A 97 19.56 7.34 17.90
CA PRO A 97 19.04 7.06 16.56
C PRO A 97 17.51 6.98 16.55
N ILE A 98 16.90 7.53 15.50
CA ILE A 98 15.45 7.62 15.37
C ILE A 98 14.99 6.61 14.34
N TYR A 99 14.12 5.68 14.74
CA TYR A 99 13.42 4.81 13.79
C TYR A 99 12.23 5.56 13.19
N ILE A 100 12.15 5.55 11.87
CA ILE A 100 11.04 6.10 11.11
C ILE A 100 10.52 5.06 10.13
N TYR A 101 9.23 5.14 9.84
CA TYR A 101 8.60 4.43 8.73
C TYR A 101 7.70 5.41 8.00
N LEU A 102 7.74 5.35 6.66
CA LEU A 102 6.91 6.20 5.82
C LEU A 102 5.78 5.35 5.25
N SER A 103 4.54 5.77 5.50
CA SER A 103 3.37 5.17 4.87
C SER A 103 3.24 5.70 3.44
N LYS A 104 2.80 4.84 2.53
CA LYS A 104 2.41 5.27 1.19
C LYS A 104 1.23 6.26 1.28
N PRO A 105 1.12 7.24 0.37
CA PRO A 105 -0.01 8.17 0.36
C PRO A 105 -1.35 7.41 0.35
N PRO A 106 -2.41 7.97 0.96
CA PRO A 106 -3.73 7.38 0.87
C PRO A 106 -4.18 7.25 -0.58
N VAL A 107 -5.14 6.37 -0.83
CA VAL A 107 -5.69 6.21 -2.18
C VAL A 107 -6.69 7.29 -2.54
N GLU A 108 -6.80 7.56 -3.83
CA GLU A 108 -7.76 8.51 -4.39
C GLU A 108 -8.86 7.81 -5.20
N LEU A 109 -10.03 8.45 -5.30
CA LEU A 109 -11.15 7.92 -6.09
C LEU A 109 -10.75 7.74 -7.56
N LEU A 110 -11.08 6.57 -8.14
CA LEU A 110 -10.73 6.14 -9.50
C LEU A 110 -9.24 5.96 -9.76
N GLU A 111 -8.41 5.98 -8.72
CA GLU A 111 -7.02 5.59 -8.87
C GLU A 111 -6.94 4.13 -9.33
N VAL A 112 -6.11 3.88 -10.33
CA VAL A 112 -5.93 2.56 -10.95
C VAL A 112 -4.45 2.22 -10.91
N GLU A 113 -4.12 1.08 -10.31
CA GLU A 113 -2.78 0.48 -10.28
C GLU A 113 -2.92 -1.04 -10.25
N LEU A 114 -1.81 -1.80 -10.20
CA LEU A 114 -1.90 -3.22 -9.86
C LEU A 114 -2.37 -3.35 -8.41
N TYR A 115 -3.13 -4.41 -8.11
CA TYR A 115 -3.64 -4.59 -6.75
C TYR A 115 -2.53 -4.63 -5.69
N SER A 116 -1.39 -5.26 -6.01
CA SER A 116 -0.19 -5.27 -5.19
C SER A 116 0.27 -3.87 -4.77
N ASP A 117 0.11 -2.87 -5.63
CA ASP A 117 0.65 -1.52 -5.41
C ASP A 117 -0.19 -0.74 -4.39
N PHE A 118 -1.45 -1.11 -4.26
CA PHE A 118 -2.33 -0.54 -3.25
C PHE A 118 -2.19 -1.20 -1.86
N LYS A 119 -1.44 -2.29 -1.73
CA LYS A 119 -1.17 -2.87 -0.41
C LYS A 119 -0.53 -1.81 0.48
N ARG A 120 -0.99 -1.75 1.74
CA ARG A 120 -0.53 -0.83 2.79
C ARG A 120 -0.81 0.67 2.51
N ARG A 121 -1.58 1.01 1.47
CA ARG A 121 -2.12 2.37 1.29
C ARG A 121 -3.40 2.56 2.09
N SER A 122 -3.48 3.65 2.84
CA SER A 122 -4.68 3.97 3.60
C SER A 122 -5.88 4.14 2.66
N ARG A 123 -6.97 3.45 3.00
CA ARG A 123 -8.26 3.59 2.31
C ARG A 123 -9.16 4.65 2.91
N GLN A 124 -8.66 5.35 3.94
CA GLN A 124 -9.37 6.42 4.63
C GLN A 124 -10.71 5.99 5.25
N GLY A 125 -10.96 4.68 5.36
CA GLY A 125 -12.27 4.12 5.74
C GLY A 125 -13.39 4.30 4.71
N MET A 126 -13.13 4.99 3.60
CA MET A 126 -14.14 5.37 2.59
C MET A 126 -14.01 4.58 1.29
N TYR A 127 -12.84 4.03 1.00
CA TYR A 127 -12.55 3.38 -0.28
C TYR A 127 -12.19 1.91 -0.13
N GLU A 128 -12.28 1.17 -1.23
CA GLU A 128 -11.75 -0.19 -1.40
C GLU A 128 -11.08 -0.30 -2.77
N ALA A 129 -10.06 -1.16 -2.90
CA ALA A 129 -9.50 -1.51 -4.21
C ALA A 129 -10.24 -2.72 -4.76
N ASP A 130 -10.93 -2.50 -5.87
CA ASP A 130 -11.72 -3.49 -6.57
C ASP A 130 -10.90 -4.11 -7.70
N HIS A 131 -10.73 -5.43 -7.69
CA HIS A 131 -10.08 -6.16 -8.79
C HIS A 131 -11.04 -6.27 -9.96
N ILE A 132 -10.73 -5.59 -11.06
CA ILE A 132 -11.50 -5.69 -12.29
C ILE A 132 -10.50 -6.01 -13.43
N PRO A 133 -10.46 -7.25 -13.95
CA PRO A 133 -11.43 -8.32 -13.75
C PRO A 133 -11.35 -8.97 -12.37
N SER A 134 -12.42 -9.66 -11.93
CA SER A 134 -12.46 -10.28 -10.60
C SER A 134 -11.29 -11.25 -10.39
N ARG A 135 -10.72 -11.26 -9.18
CA ARG A 135 -9.64 -12.17 -8.79
C ARG A 135 -9.98 -13.64 -9.11
N ALA A 136 -11.23 -14.04 -8.89
CA ALA A 136 -11.69 -15.40 -9.15
C ALA A 136 -11.71 -15.75 -10.66
N ALA A 137 -12.07 -14.80 -11.53
CA ALA A 137 -12.01 -14.99 -12.98
C ALA A 137 -10.56 -15.12 -13.47
N VAL A 138 -9.64 -14.34 -12.89
CA VAL A 138 -8.21 -14.45 -13.21
C VAL A 138 -7.62 -15.77 -12.72
N ASP A 139 -7.91 -16.18 -11.49
CA ASP A 139 -7.50 -17.49 -10.95
C ASP A 139 -7.97 -18.63 -11.88
N HIS A 140 -9.25 -18.61 -12.27
CA HIS A 140 -9.82 -19.61 -13.17
C HIS A 140 -9.15 -19.60 -14.55
N TYR A 141 -8.88 -18.42 -15.12
CA TYR A 141 -8.14 -18.28 -16.37
C TYR A 141 -6.73 -18.86 -16.28
N LEU A 142 -5.99 -18.55 -15.21
CA LEU A 142 -4.62 -19.01 -15.01
C LEU A 142 -4.55 -20.53 -14.88
N ARG A 143 -5.42 -21.13 -14.07
CA ARG A 143 -5.51 -22.60 -13.91
C ARG A 143 -5.84 -23.31 -15.22
N ALA A 144 -6.69 -22.72 -16.05
CA ALA A 144 -7.09 -23.30 -17.33
C ALA A 144 -5.98 -23.21 -18.41
N ASN A 145 -5.18 -22.15 -18.39
CA ASN A 145 -4.19 -21.88 -19.47
C ASN A 145 -2.76 -22.25 -19.10
N TYR A 146 -2.43 -22.33 -17.81
CA TYR A 146 -1.09 -22.56 -17.30
C TYR A 146 -1.12 -23.64 -16.20
N PRO A 147 -1.40 -24.92 -16.55
CA PRO A 147 -1.63 -26.00 -15.59
C PRO A 147 -0.40 -26.41 -14.78
N LEU A 148 0.77 -25.82 -15.06
CA LEU A 148 2.01 -26.05 -14.32
C LEU A 148 2.22 -25.05 -13.18
N LEU A 149 1.43 -23.97 -13.12
CA LEU A 149 1.52 -23.02 -12.01
C LEU A 149 0.98 -23.66 -10.73
N ASP A 150 1.70 -23.48 -9.63
CA ASP A 150 1.20 -23.85 -8.32
C ASP A 150 0.28 -22.77 -7.71
N ASP A 151 -0.32 -23.08 -6.57
CA ASP A 151 -1.28 -22.19 -5.91
C ASP A 151 -0.65 -20.87 -5.44
N ASP A 152 0.63 -20.88 -5.06
CA ASP A 152 1.35 -19.68 -4.61
C ASP A 152 1.67 -18.78 -5.81
N GLU A 153 2.09 -19.35 -6.93
CA GLU A 153 2.31 -18.64 -8.19
C GLU A 153 1.01 -18.01 -8.70
N ILE A 154 -0.11 -18.74 -8.67
CA ILE A 154 -1.43 -18.22 -9.06
C ILE A 154 -1.85 -17.07 -8.13
N MET A 155 -1.65 -17.24 -6.81
CA MET A 155 -1.94 -16.20 -5.83
C MET A 155 -1.13 -14.91 -6.08
N LEU A 156 0.16 -15.04 -6.44
CA LEU A 156 1.02 -13.92 -6.78
C LEU A 156 0.60 -13.22 -8.08
N LEU A 157 0.21 -13.98 -9.11
CA LEU A 157 -0.21 -13.42 -10.39
C LEU A 157 -1.57 -12.73 -10.30
N THR A 158 -2.48 -13.26 -9.49
CA THR A 158 -3.80 -12.64 -9.24
C THR A 158 -3.71 -11.33 -8.46
N ASP A 159 -2.62 -11.08 -7.72
CA ASP A 159 -2.30 -9.78 -7.10
C ASP A 159 -1.69 -8.77 -8.09
N LYS A 160 -1.21 -9.23 -9.26
CA LYS A 160 -0.60 -8.40 -10.32
C LYS A 160 -1.59 -8.09 -11.44
N VAL A 161 -2.83 -7.80 -11.07
CA VAL A 161 -3.92 -7.43 -11.98
C VAL A 161 -4.37 -6.02 -11.66
N ALA A 162 -4.86 -5.28 -12.65
CA ALA A 162 -5.41 -3.96 -12.44
C ALA A 162 -6.54 -3.98 -11.40
N ALA A 163 -6.45 -3.04 -10.46
CA ALA A 163 -7.51 -2.74 -9.52
C ALA A 163 -7.85 -1.24 -9.60
N ILE A 164 -9.09 -0.91 -9.25
CA ILE A 164 -9.58 0.47 -9.22
C ILE A 164 -10.07 0.81 -7.82
N VAL A 165 -9.73 2.02 -7.37
CA VAL A 165 -10.17 2.54 -6.09
C VAL A 165 -11.58 3.10 -6.24
N VAL A 166 -12.53 2.51 -5.50
CA VAL A 166 -13.94 2.87 -5.55
C VAL A 166 -14.48 3.10 -4.14
N PRO A 167 -15.58 3.84 -3.97
CA PRO A 167 -16.24 3.97 -2.67
C PRO A 167 -16.65 2.61 -2.13
N LYS A 168 -16.52 2.43 -0.82
CA LYS A 168 -16.84 1.18 -0.14
C LYS A 168 -18.27 0.72 -0.46
N GLU A 169 -19.24 1.63 -0.44
CA GLU A 169 -20.63 1.29 -0.74
C GLU A 169 -20.83 0.80 -2.18
N VAL A 170 -20.07 1.36 -3.13
CA VAL A 170 -20.12 0.95 -4.55
C VAL A 170 -19.58 -0.46 -4.71
N HIS A 171 -18.39 -0.74 -4.17
CA HIS A 171 -17.81 -2.09 -4.20
C HIS A 171 -18.75 -3.08 -3.52
N GLN A 172 -19.20 -2.77 -2.30
CA GLN A 172 -19.98 -3.66 -1.46
C GLN A 172 -21.41 -3.91 -1.93
N LYS A 173 -22.02 -3.03 -2.74
CA LYS A 173 -23.43 -3.18 -3.16
C LYS A 173 -23.59 -3.49 -4.64
N LEU A 174 -22.69 -2.99 -5.48
CA LEU A 174 -22.89 -2.98 -6.93
C LEU A 174 -21.85 -3.81 -7.68
N SER A 175 -20.62 -3.89 -7.17
CA SER A 175 -19.60 -4.68 -7.84
C SER A 175 -19.80 -6.17 -7.60
N GLU A 176 -19.75 -6.95 -8.68
CA GLU A 176 -19.85 -8.41 -8.64
C GLU A 176 -18.58 -9.08 -8.10
N THR A 177 -17.47 -8.35 -8.10
CA THR A 177 -16.16 -8.76 -7.61
C THR A 177 -16.11 -8.82 -6.08
N TYR A 178 -17.06 -8.14 -5.41
CA TYR A 178 -17.10 -8.07 -3.96
C TYR A 178 -17.51 -9.39 -3.31
N GLY A 179 -16.71 -9.84 -2.34
CA GLY A 179 -17.09 -10.88 -1.40
C GLY A 179 -17.50 -12.22 -2.01
N GLY A 180 -16.96 -12.57 -3.18
CA GLY A 180 -17.27 -13.84 -3.86
C GLY A 180 -18.70 -13.94 -4.37
N ARG A 181 -19.39 -12.81 -4.59
CA ARG A 181 -20.72 -12.78 -5.21
C ARG A 181 -20.73 -13.28 -6.65
N ASN A 182 -19.57 -13.26 -7.30
CA ASN A 182 -19.44 -13.76 -8.65
C ASN A 182 -19.84 -15.25 -8.72
N SER A 183 -20.87 -15.54 -9.50
CA SER A 183 -21.37 -16.92 -9.63
C SER A 183 -20.36 -17.78 -10.41
N ARG A 184 -20.35 -19.10 -10.21
CA ARG A 184 -19.45 -19.99 -10.97
C ARG A 184 -19.60 -19.84 -12.48
N ALA A 185 -20.83 -19.63 -12.96
CA ALA A 185 -21.10 -19.44 -14.40
C ALA A 185 -20.53 -18.11 -14.91
N GLN A 186 -20.61 -17.06 -14.10
CA GLN A 186 -20.08 -15.75 -14.46
C GLN A 186 -18.54 -15.73 -14.37
N ILE A 187 -17.94 -16.39 -13.37
CA ILE A 187 -16.48 -16.62 -13.29
C ILE A 187 -15.97 -17.35 -14.54
N ASP A 188 -16.63 -18.44 -14.94
CA ASP A 188 -16.27 -19.20 -16.14
C ASP A 188 -16.38 -18.33 -17.41
N LEU A 189 -17.47 -17.56 -17.55
CA LEU A 189 -17.66 -16.61 -18.65
C LEU A 189 -16.57 -15.53 -18.68
N ASP A 190 -16.30 -14.88 -17.55
CA ASP A 190 -15.30 -13.81 -17.43
C ASP A 190 -13.88 -14.33 -17.68
N SER A 191 -13.56 -15.54 -17.19
CA SER A 191 -12.24 -16.14 -17.39
C SER A 191 -11.92 -16.42 -18.86
N ARG A 192 -12.92 -16.56 -19.73
CA ARG A 192 -12.73 -16.76 -21.17
C ARG A 192 -12.46 -15.46 -21.92
N ASP A 193 -12.87 -14.33 -21.36
CA ASP A 193 -12.66 -12.99 -21.93
C ASP A 193 -12.55 -11.96 -20.80
N LEU A 194 -11.36 -11.94 -20.19
CA LEU A 194 -11.04 -11.04 -19.08
C LEU A 194 -11.16 -9.57 -19.51
N ARG A 195 -10.81 -9.25 -20.76
CA ARG A 195 -10.91 -7.90 -21.30
C ARG A 195 -12.37 -7.43 -21.33
N ALA A 196 -13.27 -8.24 -21.88
CA ALA A 196 -14.69 -7.90 -21.88
C ALA A 196 -15.30 -7.87 -20.48
N SER A 197 -14.80 -8.68 -19.52
CA SER A 197 -15.26 -8.59 -18.14
C SER A 197 -14.89 -7.27 -17.46
N VAL A 198 -13.70 -6.70 -17.75
CA VAL A 198 -13.35 -5.35 -17.28
C VAL A 198 -14.39 -4.35 -17.72
N ASP A 199 -14.78 -4.42 -18.99
CA ASP A 199 -15.71 -3.46 -19.55
C ASP A 199 -17.10 -3.58 -18.95
N ARG A 200 -17.60 -4.82 -18.79
CA ARG A 200 -18.89 -5.09 -18.15
C ARG A 200 -18.91 -4.62 -16.69
N ASN A 201 -17.92 -4.99 -15.90
CA ASN A 201 -17.85 -4.65 -14.48
C ASN A 201 -17.83 -3.13 -14.28
N LEU A 202 -16.97 -2.43 -15.03
CA LEU A 202 -16.86 -0.98 -14.92
C LEU A 202 -18.15 -0.29 -15.38
N ASN A 203 -18.82 -0.79 -16.44
CA ASN A 203 -20.12 -0.28 -16.87
C ASN A 203 -21.20 -0.42 -15.79
N THR A 204 -21.19 -1.52 -15.04
CA THR A 204 -22.13 -1.76 -13.94
C THR A 204 -21.99 -0.73 -12.82
N ILE A 205 -20.75 -0.42 -12.41
CA ILE A 205 -20.51 0.50 -11.29
C ILE A 205 -20.44 1.98 -11.69
N LYS A 206 -20.26 2.28 -12.98
CA LYS A 206 -20.10 3.64 -13.52
C LYS A 206 -21.20 4.63 -13.11
N PRO A 207 -22.51 4.32 -13.16
CA PRO A 207 -23.54 5.25 -12.72
C PRO A 207 -23.34 5.70 -11.27
N ALA A 208 -23.03 4.76 -10.37
CA ALA A 208 -22.79 5.07 -8.97
C ALA A 208 -21.49 5.84 -8.76
N LEU A 209 -20.42 5.53 -9.50
CA LEU A 209 -19.18 6.33 -9.44
C LEU A 209 -19.45 7.80 -9.78
N LYS A 210 -20.36 8.08 -10.71
CA LYS A 210 -20.76 9.46 -11.07
C LYS A 210 -21.56 10.15 -9.97
N GLU A 211 -22.40 9.42 -9.23
CA GLU A 211 -23.06 9.94 -8.03
C GLU A 211 -22.06 10.32 -6.93
N HIS A 212 -20.91 9.63 -6.89
CA HIS A 212 -19.78 9.94 -6.02
C HIS A 212 -18.81 10.99 -6.59
N GLY A 213 -19.22 11.74 -7.62
CA GLY A 213 -18.48 12.89 -8.14
C GLY A 213 -17.52 12.60 -9.29
N ALA A 214 -17.47 11.35 -9.78
CA ALA A 214 -16.69 11.04 -10.98
C ALA A 214 -17.31 11.64 -12.24
N THR A 215 -16.48 12.18 -13.11
CA THR A 215 -16.90 12.53 -14.48
C THR A 215 -16.83 11.33 -15.40
N GLU A 216 -17.59 11.38 -16.50
CA GLU A 216 -17.53 10.39 -17.56
C GLU A 216 -16.08 10.17 -18.07
N THR A 217 -15.37 11.27 -18.30
CA THR A 217 -13.98 11.27 -18.78
C THR A 217 -13.04 10.59 -17.80
N GLN A 218 -13.20 10.81 -16.49
CA GLN A 218 -12.36 10.16 -15.48
C GLN A 218 -12.59 8.64 -15.43
N VAL A 219 -13.85 8.19 -15.51
CA VAL A 219 -14.16 6.74 -15.53
C VAL A 219 -13.58 6.08 -16.79
N GLU A 220 -13.69 6.72 -17.94
CA GLU A 220 -13.11 6.18 -19.18
C GLU A 220 -11.58 6.24 -19.19
N ALA A 221 -10.95 7.25 -18.58
CA ALA A 221 -9.51 7.28 -18.37
C ALA A 221 -9.05 6.12 -17.46
N ALA A 222 -9.78 5.85 -16.37
CA ALA A 222 -9.54 4.72 -15.50
C ALA A 222 -9.66 3.39 -16.27
N ARG A 223 -10.72 3.21 -17.08
CA ARG A 223 -10.89 2.04 -17.97
C ARG A 223 -9.67 1.83 -18.87
N MET A 224 -9.21 2.88 -19.53
CA MET A 224 -8.06 2.82 -20.43
C MET A 224 -6.79 2.44 -19.69
N LYS A 225 -6.57 3.00 -18.48
CA LYS A 225 -5.43 2.64 -17.63
C LYS A 225 -5.48 1.18 -17.19
N MET A 226 -6.65 0.66 -16.80
CA MET A 226 -6.81 -0.75 -16.44
C MET A 226 -6.49 -1.67 -17.61
N HIS A 227 -6.98 -1.35 -18.81
CA HIS A 227 -6.67 -2.12 -20.02
C HIS A 227 -5.18 -2.10 -20.36
N LYS A 228 -4.53 -0.94 -20.18
CA LYS A 228 -3.07 -0.81 -20.37
C LYS A 228 -2.31 -1.71 -19.40
N LEU A 229 -2.56 -1.60 -18.10
CA LEU A 229 -1.88 -2.40 -17.07
C LEU A 229 -2.07 -3.90 -17.29
N ASN A 230 -3.31 -4.33 -17.55
CA ASN A 230 -3.60 -5.74 -17.82
C ASN A 230 -2.91 -6.25 -19.10
N SER A 231 -2.71 -5.39 -20.10
CA SER A 231 -1.91 -5.76 -21.30
C SER A 231 -0.43 -5.88 -20.97
N GLU A 232 0.13 -4.95 -20.18
CA GLU A 232 1.55 -4.91 -19.81
C GLU A 232 1.98 -6.12 -18.96
N VAL A 233 1.09 -6.61 -18.09
CA VAL A 233 1.32 -7.84 -17.31
C VAL A 233 0.99 -9.13 -18.09
N GLY A 234 0.60 -9.02 -19.36
CA GLY A 234 0.30 -10.17 -20.22
C GLY A 234 -1.01 -10.88 -19.93
N LEU A 235 -1.96 -10.23 -19.25
CA LEU A 235 -3.27 -10.81 -18.93
C LEU A 235 -4.17 -10.89 -20.17
N TYR A 236 -4.04 -9.94 -21.09
CA TYR A 236 -4.72 -9.98 -22.38
C TYR A 236 -3.86 -10.69 -23.42
N LYS A 237 -4.49 -11.57 -24.20
CA LYS A 237 -3.89 -12.17 -25.40
C LYS A 237 -4.22 -11.32 -26.62
#